data_AF-A0A6P5T573-F1
#
_entry.id   AF-A0A6P5T573-F1
#
_cell.length_a   1.000
_cell.length_b   1.000
_cell.length_c   1.000
_cell.angle_alpha   90.00
_cell.angle_beta   90.00
_cell.angle_gamma   90.00
#
_symmetry.space_group_name_H-M   'P 1'
#
loop_
_entity.id
_entity.type
_entity.pdbx_description
1 polymer ?
#
loop_
_entity_poly.entity_id
_entity_poly.type
_entity_poly.pdbx_seq_one_letter_code
_entity_poly.pdbx_strand_id
1 'polypeptide(L)'
;MAGTHRDSILSIIQFLEGANLHESARKVERESGLFFNLNYFEDCFIRGAFQKAEEYVSGFTTVHDNYCSTRIIHEIRWHKFLEAMDNKRYDDAKSILKEFKDFERYNPNIIAQMTELFDLEKFRSFEGLPGDPELERRAAWEHIKKYLKANPRLAGKLRYQVGSPNFRGFLPVVPPTQ
;
A
#
# COMPACT_ATOMS: atom_id res chain seq x y z
N MET A 1 30.83 2.86 -19.53
CA MET A 1 30.42 1.95 -18.44
C MET A 1 29.01 1.50 -18.75
N ALA A 2 28.78 0.21 -18.99
CA ALA A 2 27.43 -0.28 -19.22
C ALA A 2 26.64 -0.13 -17.91
N GLY A 3 25.59 0.71 -17.91
CA GLY A 3 24.69 0.83 -16.77
C GLY A 3 24.10 -0.54 -16.43
N THR A 4 23.96 -0.84 -15.15
CA THR A 4 23.39 -2.12 -14.75
C THR A 4 21.93 -2.19 -15.17
N HIS A 5 21.38 -3.40 -15.33
CA HIS A 5 19.94 -3.58 -15.61
C HIS A 5 19.05 -2.77 -14.64
N ARG A 6 19.48 -2.66 -13.37
CA ARG A 6 18.82 -1.86 -12.33
C ARG A 6 18.85 -0.36 -12.62
N ASP A 7 19.95 0.18 -13.15
CA ASP A 7 20.08 1.60 -13.51
C ASP A 7 19.22 1.95 -14.72
N SER A 8 19.10 1.05 -15.68
CA SER A 8 18.20 1.21 -16.83
C SER A 8 16.74 1.29 -16.39
N ILE A 9 16.30 0.38 -15.52
CA ILE A 9 14.93 0.42 -14.95
C ILE A 9 14.71 1.72 -14.17
N LEU A 10 15.70 2.16 -13.39
CA LEU A 10 15.61 3.43 -12.67
C LEU A 10 15.40 4.62 -13.61
N SER A 11 16.14 4.65 -14.72
CA SER A 11 16.08 5.71 -15.73
C SER A 11 14.71 5.74 -16.43
N ILE A 12 14.15 4.56 -16.72
CA ILE A 12 12.78 4.43 -17.26
C ILE A 12 11.75 4.98 -16.26
N ILE A 13 11.84 4.60 -14.99
CA ILE A 13 10.92 5.10 -13.95
C ILE A 13 11.01 6.64 -13.85
N GLN A 14 12.22 7.20 -13.85
CA GLN A 14 12.42 8.65 -13.80
C GLN A 14 11.86 9.36 -15.04
N PHE A 15 12.03 8.79 -16.22
CA PHE A 15 11.44 9.31 -17.45
C PHE A 15 9.91 9.33 -17.39
N LEU A 16 9.29 8.21 -16.98
CA LEU A 16 7.84 8.10 -16.85
C LEU A 16 7.30 9.12 -15.84
N GLU A 17 7.97 9.31 -14.71
CA GLU A 17 7.62 10.34 -13.73
C GLU A 17 7.73 11.76 -14.30
N GLY A 18 8.83 12.08 -14.99
CA GLY A 18 9.02 13.39 -15.62
C GLY A 18 8.02 13.69 -16.74
N ALA A 19 7.51 12.66 -17.41
CA ALA A 19 6.48 12.75 -18.43
C ALA A 19 5.04 12.70 -17.84
N ASN A 20 4.88 12.70 -16.52
CA ASN A 20 3.59 12.56 -15.81
C ASN A 20 2.85 11.24 -16.11
N LEU A 21 3.58 10.18 -16.50
CA LEU A 21 3.06 8.83 -16.75
C LEU A 21 3.12 7.98 -15.47
N HIS A 22 2.50 8.48 -14.39
CA HIS A 22 2.65 7.91 -13.05
C HIS A 22 2.18 6.46 -12.95
N GLU A 23 1.03 6.10 -13.53
CA GLU A 23 0.52 4.71 -13.52
C GLU A 23 1.48 3.74 -14.22
N SER A 24 2.09 4.17 -15.35
CA SER A 24 3.13 3.38 -16.02
C SER A 24 4.37 3.22 -15.14
N ALA A 25 4.77 4.27 -14.42
CA ALA A 25 5.88 4.20 -13.47
C ALA A 25 5.61 3.19 -12.34
N ARG A 26 4.41 3.21 -11.75
CA ARG A 26 3.97 2.24 -10.72
C ARG A 26 3.97 0.81 -11.24
N LYS A 27 3.54 0.61 -12.49
CA LYS A 27 3.54 -0.70 -13.14
C LYS A 27 4.96 -1.24 -13.33
N VAL A 28 5.90 -0.42 -13.83
CA VAL A 28 7.31 -0.80 -13.98
C VAL A 28 7.95 -1.10 -12.62
N GLU A 29 7.68 -0.30 -11.59
CA GLU A 29 8.14 -0.56 -10.22
C GLU A 29 7.68 -1.92 -9.70
N ARG A 30 6.38 -2.20 -9.82
CA ARG A 30 5.79 -3.46 -9.37
C ARG A 30 6.31 -4.65 -10.16
N GLU A 31 6.30 -4.59 -11.49
CA GLU A 31 6.68 -5.72 -12.35
C GLU A 31 8.18 -6.02 -12.27
N SER A 32 9.01 -4.99 -12.10
CA SER A 32 10.45 -5.20 -11.87
C SER A 32 10.77 -5.67 -10.45
N GLY A 33 9.96 -5.28 -9.46
CA GLY A 33 10.20 -5.59 -8.04
C GLY A 33 11.50 -4.99 -7.48
N LEU A 34 12.08 -3.99 -8.17
CA LEU A 34 13.40 -3.41 -7.86
C LEU A 34 13.35 -2.15 -7.00
N PHE A 35 12.28 -1.37 -7.13
CA PHE A 35 12.12 -0.05 -6.53
C PHE A 35 10.71 0.11 -5.99
N PHE A 36 10.58 0.27 -4.67
CA PHE A 36 9.31 0.43 -3.98
C PHE A 36 9.10 1.91 -3.66
N ASN A 37 8.06 2.52 -4.24
CA ASN A 37 7.68 3.90 -3.97
C ASN A 37 6.85 3.97 -2.69
N LEU A 38 7.48 4.45 -1.61
CA LEU A 38 6.84 4.53 -0.30
C LEU A 38 5.67 5.53 -0.30
N ASN A 39 5.83 6.67 -0.95
CA ASN A 39 4.82 7.74 -0.97
C ASN A 39 3.55 7.29 -1.69
N TYR A 40 3.70 6.54 -2.79
CA TYR A 40 2.54 5.98 -3.51
C TYR A 40 1.78 4.98 -2.65
N PHE A 41 2.51 4.06 -2.00
CA PHE A 41 1.88 3.06 -1.14
C PHE A 41 1.20 3.71 0.08
N GLU A 42 1.84 4.70 0.69
CA GLU A 42 1.27 5.54 1.76
C GLU A 42 -0.04 6.21 1.32
N ASP A 43 -0.03 6.89 0.17
CA ASP A 43 -1.22 7.58 -0.36
C ASP A 43 -2.35 6.58 -0.66
N CYS A 44 -2.04 5.42 -1.27
CA CYS A 44 -3.03 4.38 -1.50
C CYS A 44 -3.64 3.88 -0.18
N PHE A 45 -2.81 3.63 0.83
CA PHE A 45 -3.28 3.13 2.11
C PHE A 45 -4.13 4.16 2.86
N ILE A 46 -3.64 5.40 2.99
CA ILE A 46 -4.35 6.47 3.72
C ILE A 46 -5.68 6.83 3.04
N ARG A 47 -5.76 6.76 1.69
CA ARG A 47 -7.00 7.03 0.94
C ARG A 47 -7.97 5.85 0.88
N GLY A 48 -7.65 4.70 1.48
CA GLY A 48 -8.51 3.51 1.41
C GLY A 48 -8.47 2.76 0.07
N ALA A 49 -7.49 3.06 -0.80
CA ALA A 49 -7.28 2.33 -2.05
C ALA A 49 -6.56 0.98 -1.81
N PHE A 50 -7.10 0.16 -0.90
CA PHE A 50 -6.46 -1.07 -0.41
C PHE A 50 -6.17 -2.08 -1.51
N GLN A 51 -7.06 -2.20 -2.50
CA GLN A 51 -6.84 -3.11 -3.62
C GLN A 51 -5.58 -2.71 -4.41
N LYS A 52 -5.37 -1.41 -4.67
CA LYS A 52 -4.16 -0.90 -5.33
C LYS A 52 -2.93 -1.10 -4.45
N ALA A 53 -3.06 -0.86 -3.14
CA ALA A 53 -1.98 -1.04 -2.18
C ALA A 53 -1.50 -2.50 -2.12
N GLU A 54 -2.43 -3.45 -2.04
CA GLU A 54 -2.14 -4.89 -2.02
C GLU A 54 -1.54 -5.37 -3.35
N GLU A 55 -2.14 -4.95 -4.47
CA GLU A 55 -1.63 -5.28 -5.80
C GLU A 55 -0.21 -4.74 -5.99
N TYR A 56 0.09 -3.52 -5.53
CA TYR A 56 1.43 -2.95 -5.58
C TYR A 56 2.45 -3.75 -4.75
N VAL A 57 2.11 -4.09 -3.49
CA VAL A 57 2.98 -4.87 -2.60
C VAL A 57 3.28 -6.28 -3.14
N SER A 58 2.34 -6.87 -3.87
CA SER A 58 2.48 -8.22 -4.45
C SER A 58 3.66 -8.36 -5.43
N GLY A 59 4.10 -7.27 -6.05
CA GLY A 59 5.29 -7.24 -6.91
C GLY A 59 6.63 -7.36 -6.14
N PHE A 60 6.61 -7.22 -4.82
CA PHE A 60 7.81 -7.18 -3.99
C PHE A 60 7.88 -8.33 -2.99
N THR A 61 6.73 -8.78 -2.49
CA THR A 61 6.68 -9.82 -1.47
C THR A 61 5.34 -10.54 -1.44
N THR A 62 5.32 -11.73 -0.85
CA THR A 62 4.12 -12.52 -0.61
C THR A 62 3.82 -12.64 0.88
N VAL A 63 2.58 -13.02 1.22
CA VAL A 63 2.10 -13.16 2.62
C VAL A 63 2.97 -14.09 3.48
N HIS A 64 3.65 -15.06 2.85
CA HIS A 64 4.44 -16.07 3.54
C HIS A 64 5.96 -15.85 3.51
N ASP A 65 6.46 -14.79 2.86
CA ASP A 65 7.90 -14.57 2.71
C ASP A 65 8.61 -14.37 4.06
N ASN A 66 8.01 -13.58 4.95
CA ASN A 66 8.52 -13.31 6.30
C ASN A 66 7.46 -12.60 7.14
N TYR A 67 7.72 -12.47 8.46
CA TYR A 67 6.82 -11.82 9.40
C TYR A 67 6.44 -10.38 9.01
N CYS A 68 7.37 -9.57 8.50
CA CYS A 68 7.05 -8.21 8.08
C CYS A 68 6.08 -8.22 6.90
N SER A 69 6.27 -9.11 5.92
CA SER A 69 5.35 -9.27 4.78
C SER A 69 3.96 -9.72 5.23
N THR A 70 3.89 -10.71 6.13
CA THR A 70 2.63 -11.16 6.74
C THR A 70 1.92 -10.00 7.44
N ARG A 71 2.64 -9.19 8.23
CA ARG A 71 2.08 -8.02 8.92
C ARG A 71 1.57 -6.97 7.95
N ILE A 72 2.33 -6.59 6.93
CA ILE A 72 1.91 -5.57 5.94
C ILE A 72 0.61 -6.00 5.24
N ILE A 73 0.55 -7.24 4.73
CA ILE A 73 -0.63 -7.72 4.00
C ILE A 73 -1.83 -7.88 4.94
N HIS A 74 -1.60 -8.32 6.18
CA HIS A 74 -2.65 -8.36 7.20
C HIS A 74 -3.26 -6.98 7.45
N GLU A 75 -2.45 -5.94 7.66
CA GLU A 75 -2.95 -4.57 7.90
C GLU A 75 -3.77 -4.05 6.72
N ILE A 76 -3.34 -4.31 5.47
CA ILE A 76 -4.10 -3.91 4.28
C ILE A 76 -5.48 -4.57 4.25
N ARG A 77 -5.53 -5.90 4.39
CA ARG A 77 -6.80 -6.65 4.37
C ARG A 77 -7.67 -6.35 5.58
N TRP A 78 -7.07 -6.02 6.72
CA TRP A 78 -7.77 -5.61 7.93
C TRP A 78 -8.51 -4.31 7.70
N HIS A 79 -7.84 -3.26 7.25
CA HIS A 79 -8.54 -1.99 6.97
C HIS A 79 -9.52 -2.09 5.80
N LYS A 80 -9.26 -2.96 4.81
CA LYS A 80 -10.23 -3.30 3.75
C LYS A 80 -11.52 -3.90 4.34
N PHE A 81 -11.39 -4.82 5.31
CA PHE A 81 -12.52 -5.40 6.04
C PHE A 81 -13.25 -4.35 6.88
N LEU A 82 -12.52 -3.53 7.65
CA LEU A 82 -13.11 -2.45 8.46
C LEU A 82 -13.91 -1.47 7.60
N GLU A 83 -13.37 -1.03 6.47
CA GLU A 83 -14.07 -0.12 5.57
C GLU A 83 -15.34 -0.74 4.98
N ALA A 84 -15.30 -2.02 4.60
CA ALA A 84 -16.49 -2.71 4.13
C ALA A 84 -17.57 -2.78 5.23
N MET A 85 -17.16 -3.10 6.45
CA MET A 85 -18.01 -3.20 7.62
C MET A 85 -18.63 -1.85 8.02
N ASP A 86 -17.84 -0.78 8.07
CA ASP A 86 -18.29 0.58 8.37
C ASP A 86 -19.31 1.11 7.35
N ASN A 87 -19.12 0.75 6.07
CA ASN A 87 -20.03 1.10 4.99
C ASN A 87 -21.21 0.13 4.85
N LYS A 88 -21.38 -0.82 5.77
CA LYS A 88 -22.45 -1.85 5.76
C LYS A 88 -22.45 -2.71 4.48
N ARG A 89 -21.29 -2.88 3.84
CA ARG A 89 -21.06 -3.74 2.67
C ARG A 89 -20.71 -5.16 3.13
N TYR A 90 -21.68 -5.86 3.71
CA TYR A 90 -21.44 -7.16 4.35
C TYR A 90 -21.00 -8.26 3.38
N ASP A 91 -21.47 -8.24 2.14
CA ASP A 91 -21.02 -9.19 1.11
C ASP A 91 -19.54 -9.00 0.76
N ASP A 92 -19.08 -7.74 0.67
CA ASP A 92 -17.67 -7.41 0.49
C ASP A 92 -16.85 -7.87 1.69
N ALA A 93 -17.30 -7.57 2.91
CA ALA A 93 -16.65 -7.99 4.14
C ALA A 93 -16.51 -9.53 4.23
N LYS A 94 -17.56 -10.26 3.82
CA LYS A 94 -17.54 -11.73 3.76
C LYS A 94 -16.61 -12.26 2.67
N SER A 95 -16.46 -11.55 1.55
CA SER A 95 -15.46 -11.87 0.54
C SER A 95 -14.04 -11.69 1.08
N ILE A 96 -13.79 -10.55 1.74
CA ILE A 96 -12.49 -10.22 2.36
C ILE A 96 -12.14 -11.22 3.46
N LEU A 97 -13.11 -11.68 4.26
CA LEU A 97 -12.90 -12.73 5.25
C LEU A 97 -12.29 -14.01 4.64
N LYS A 98 -12.63 -14.36 3.39
CA LYS A 98 -12.01 -15.50 2.71
C LYS A 98 -10.54 -15.26 2.38
N GLU A 99 -10.14 -14.02 2.12
CA GLU A 99 -8.74 -13.63 1.93
C GLU A 99 -7.93 -13.84 3.22
N PHE A 100 -8.57 -13.83 4.40
CA PHE A 100 -7.87 -14.09 5.66
C PHE A 100 -7.47 -15.55 5.90
N LYS A 101 -7.94 -16.49 5.05
CA LYS A 101 -7.52 -17.90 5.12
C LYS A 101 -6.01 -18.07 4.95
N ASP A 102 -5.37 -17.18 4.20
CA ASP A 102 -3.92 -17.16 4.04
C ASP A 102 -3.18 -17.04 5.39
N PHE A 103 -3.83 -16.52 6.43
CA PHE A 103 -3.23 -16.38 7.77
C PHE A 103 -3.53 -17.54 8.71
N GLU A 104 -4.34 -18.53 8.34
CA GLU A 104 -4.68 -19.69 9.20
C GLU A 104 -3.43 -20.47 9.63
N ARG A 105 -2.38 -20.44 8.79
CA ARG A 105 -1.06 -21.00 9.14
C ARG A 105 -0.45 -20.41 10.42
N TYR A 106 -0.76 -19.15 10.73
CA TYR A 106 -0.21 -18.42 11.87
C TYR A 106 -1.22 -18.26 13.00
N ASN A 107 -2.50 -18.17 12.66
CA ASN A 107 -3.61 -18.12 13.59
C ASN A 107 -4.75 -19.01 13.07
N PRO A 108 -4.81 -20.30 13.48
CA PRO A 108 -5.84 -21.24 13.01
C PRO A 108 -7.27 -20.81 13.30
N ASN A 109 -7.47 -19.90 14.26
CA ASN A 109 -8.79 -19.42 14.67
C ASN A 109 -9.15 -18.06 14.04
N ILE A 110 -8.33 -17.53 13.12
CA ILE A 110 -8.53 -16.16 12.61
C ILE A 110 -9.90 -15.97 11.94
N ILE A 111 -10.37 -16.96 11.18
CA ILE A 111 -11.69 -16.90 10.53
C ILE A 111 -12.81 -16.90 11.57
N ALA A 112 -12.71 -17.73 12.60
CA ALA A 112 -13.70 -17.76 13.68
C ALA A 112 -13.73 -16.43 14.44
N GLN A 113 -12.56 -15.93 14.84
CA GLN A 113 -12.43 -14.62 15.49
C GLN A 113 -13.04 -13.51 14.64
N MET A 114 -12.69 -13.43 13.35
CA MET A 114 -13.24 -12.41 12.47
C MET A 114 -14.74 -12.55 12.20
N THR A 115 -15.28 -13.77 12.24
CA THR A 115 -16.72 -14.00 12.09
C THR A 115 -17.49 -13.46 13.29
N GLU A 116 -16.93 -13.56 14.50
CA GLU A 116 -17.52 -12.97 15.71
C GLU A 116 -17.58 -11.44 15.63
N LEU A 117 -16.66 -10.81 14.89
CA LEU A 117 -16.61 -9.35 14.70
C LEU A 117 -17.72 -8.79 13.78
N PHE A 118 -18.54 -9.64 13.14
CA PHE A 118 -19.64 -9.15 12.31
C PHE A 118 -20.73 -8.38 13.10
N ASP A 119 -20.76 -8.52 14.43
CA ASP A 119 -21.60 -7.72 15.33
C ASP A 119 -20.94 -6.35 15.65
N LEU A 120 -20.99 -5.44 14.67
CA LEU A 120 -20.17 -4.21 14.56
C LEU A 120 -20.25 -3.25 15.78
N GLU A 121 -21.37 -3.17 16.49
CA GLU A 121 -21.51 -2.30 17.67
C GLU A 121 -20.59 -2.73 18.82
N LYS A 122 -20.32 -4.03 18.94
CA LYS A 122 -19.34 -4.56 19.90
C LYS A 122 -17.91 -4.38 19.39
N PHE A 123 -17.72 -4.37 18.07
CA PHE A 123 -16.40 -4.34 17.42
C PHE A 123 -15.60 -3.05 17.67
N ARG A 124 -16.17 -1.87 17.36
CA ARG A 124 -15.46 -0.58 17.59
C ARG A 124 -15.17 -0.34 19.08
N SER A 125 -16.08 -0.80 19.94
CA SER A 125 -15.94 -0.77 21.40
C SER A 125 -14.85 -1.73 21.92
N PHE A 126 -14.67 -2.89 21.28
CA PHE A 126 -13.68 -3.91 21.64
C PHE A 126 -12.24 -3.53 21.26
N GLU A 127 -12.04 -2.98 20.07
CA GLU A 127 -10.71 -2.56 19.59
C GLU A 127 -10.28 -1.17 20.09
N GLY A 128 -11.16 -0.45 20.80
CA GLY A 128 -10.88 0.92 21.27
C GLY A 128 -10.62 1.91 20.13
N LEU A 129 -11.23 1.66 18.97
CA LEU A 129 -11.00 2.45 17.76
C LEU A 129 -11.65 3.83 17.89
N PRO A 130 -10.96 4.91 17.47
CA PRO A 130 -11.45 6.28 17.60
C PRO A 130 -12.72 6.55 16.76
N GLY A 131 -13.07 5.64 15.85
CA GLY A 131 -14.30 5.70 15.06
C GLY A 131 -14.18 6.57 13.81
N ASP A 132 -13.01 7.18 13.60
CA ASP A 132 -12.62 7.89 12.39
C ASP A 132 -11.67 6.99 11.57
N PRO A 133 -12.16 6.43 10.44
CA PRO A 133 -11.37 5.53 9.60
C PRO A 133 -10.07 6.16 9.06
N GLU A 134 -10.01 7.48 8.85
CA GLU A 134 -8.78 8.12 8.37
C GLU A 134 -7.73 8.19 9.47
N LEU A 135 -8.12 8.57 10.68
CA LEU A 135 -7.21 8.59 11.84
C LEU A 135 -6.65 7.19 12.12
N GLU A 136 -7.50 6.16 12.02
CA GLU A 136 -7.11 4.76 12.18
C GLU A 136 -6.07 4.34 11.12
N ARG A 137 -6.28 4.69 9.84
CA ARG A 137 -5.32 4.40 8.77
C ARG A 137 -3.99 5.15 8.98
N ARG A 138 -4.03 6.40 9.46
CA ARG A 138 -2.79 7.15 9.77
C ARG A 138 -2.02 6.52 10.93
N ALA A 139 -2.71 6.06 11.97
CA ALA A 139 -2.07 5.35 13.08
C ALA A 139 -1.46 4.01 12.63
N ALA A 140 -2.20 3.23 11.84
CA ALA A 140 -1.72 1.97 11.29
C ALA A 140 -0.53 2.16 10.34
N TRP A 141 -0.52 3.25 9.56
CA TRP A 141 0.60 3.57 8.67
C TRP A 141 1.95 3.67 9.41
N GLU A 142 1.99 4.28 10.58
CA GLU A 142 3.23 4.37 11.36
C GLU A 142 3.78 2.99 11.76
N HIS A 143 2.91 1.99 11.92
CA HIS A 143 3.31 0.59 12.14
C HIS A 143 3.73 -0.09 10.84
N ILE A 144 2.95 0.06 9.77
CA ILE A 144 3.25 -0.51 8.45
C ILE A 144 4.60 -0.01 7.93
N LYS A 145 4.90 1.27 8.11
CA LYS A 145 6.17 1.89 7.74
C LYS A 145 7.37 1.25 8.44
N LYS A 146 7.21 0.83 9.70
CA LYS A 146 8.26 0.08 10.44
C LYS A 146 8.47 -1.29 9.80
N TYR A 147 7.39 -2.02 9.48
CA TYR A 147 7.48 -3.32 8.82
C TYR A 147 8.08 -3.21 7.41
N LEU A 148 7.71 -2.19 6.63
CA LEU A 148 8.30 -1.97 5.30
C LEU A 148 9.82 -1.77 5.37
N LYS A 149 10.29 -0.96 6.33
CA LYS A 149 11.72 -0.70 6.56
C LYS A 149 12.48 -1.94 7.05
N ALA A 150 11.85 -2.75 7.91
CA ALA A 150 12.46 -3.94 8.48
C ALA A 150 12.39 -5.18 7.55
N ASN A 151 11.59 -5.13 6.48
CA ASN A 151 11.37 -6.27 5.61
C ASN A 151 12.61 -6.60 4.75
N PRO A 152 13.21 -7.80 4.87
CA PRO A 152 14.36 -8.21 4.07
C PRO A 152 14.12 -8.18 2.56
N ARG A 153 12.86 -8.40 2.11
CA ARG A 153 12.49 -8.37 0.69
C ARG A 153 12.48 -6.96 0.10
N LEU A 154 12.40 -5.94 0.95
CA LEU A 154 12.37 -4.52 0.59
C LEU A 154 13.69 -3.80 0.89
N ALA A 155 14.66 -4.49 1.51
CA ALA A 155 15.97 -3.95 1.79
C ALA A 155 16.63 -3.41 0.51
N GLY A 156 17.03 -2.14 0.53
CA GLY A 156 17.64 -1.45 -0.63
C GLY A 156 16.68 -1.12 -1.78
N LYS A 157 15.36 -1.38 -1.64
CA LYS A 157 14.36 -1.08 -2.67
C LYS A 157 13.52 0.15 -2.36
N LEU A 158 13.37 0.51 -1.08
CA LEU A 158 12.54 1.63 -0.64
C LEU A 158 13.05 2.96 -1.21
N ARG A 159 12.17 3.68 -1.88
CA ARG A 159 12.40 5.04 -2.39
C ARG A 159 11.33 5.97 -1.84
N TYR A 160 11.79 7.06 -1.26
CA TYR A 160 10.97 8.23 -1.04
C TYR A 160 11.06 9.05 -2.32
N GLN A 161 9.93 9.49 -2.87
CA GLN A 161 10.03 10.61 -3.78
C GLN A 161 10.42 11.81 -2.93
N VAL A 162 11.66 12.27 -3.07
CA VAL A 162 11.97 13.67 -2.82
C VAL A 162 11.09 14.40 -3.81
N GLY A 163 10.12 15.19 -3.30
CA GLY A 163 9.25 16.00 -4.15
C GLY A 163 10.10 16.62 -5.24
N SER A 164 9.70 16.40 -6.50
CA SER A 164 10.51 16.69 -7.67
C SER A 164 11.28 17.99 -7.48
N PRO A 165 12.62 18.01 -7.52
CA PRO A 165 13.30 19.28 -7.75
C PRO A 165 12.78 19.73 -9.10
N ASN A 166 11.91 20.73 -9.07
CA ASN A 166 11.26 21.34 -10.23
C ASN A 166 12.19 21.21 -11.44
N PHE A 167 11.84 20.32 -12.37
CA PHE A 167 12.45 20.34 -13.68
C PHE A 167 12.04 21.69 -14.26
N ARG A 168 12.90 22.70 -14.09
CA ARG A 168 12.80 24.02 -14.71
C ARG A 168 13.01 23.81 -16.21
N GLY A 169 11.98 23.31 -16.87
CA GLY A 169 11.90 23.11 -18.31
C GLY A 169 10.65 23.73 -18.92
N PHE A 170 9.80 24.42 -18.15
CA PHE A 170 8.77 25.26 -18.72
C PHE A 170 9.37 26.63 -19.02
N LEU A 171 9.61 26.89 -20.31
CA LEU A 171 9.69 28.25 -20.81
C LEU A 171 8.38 28.96 -20.41
N PRO A 172 8.43 30.20 -19.87
CA PRO A 172 7.21 30.92 -19.53
C PRO A 172 6.38 31.13 -20.79
N VAL A 173 5.17 30.56 -20.81
CA VAL A 173 4.15 30.93 -21.78
C VAL A 173 3.63 32.30 -21.35
N VAL A 174 4.10 33.34 -22.02
CA VAL A 174 3.59 34.70 -21.84
C VAL A 174 2.25 34.77 -22.59
N PRO A 175 1.12 35.06 -21.93
CA PRO A 175 -0.14 35.25 -22.63
C PRO A 175 -0.04 36.50 -23.53
N PRO A 176 -0.66 36.51 -24.72
CA PRO A 176 -0.67 37.69 -25.58
C PRO A 176 -1.39 38.83 -24.86
N THR A 177 -0.72 39.98 -24.78
CA THR A 177 -1.29 41.22 -24.27
C THR A 177 -2.50 41.58 -25.12
N GLN A 178 -3.64 41.85 -24.46
CA GLN A 178 -4.81 42.46 -25.11
C GLN A 178 -4.50 43.86 -25.61
#